data_AF-A0A927CD98-F1
#
_entry.id   AF-A0A927CD98-F1
#
_cell.length_a   1.000
_cell.length_b   1.000
_cell.length_c   1.000
_cell.angle_alpha   90.00
_cell.angle_beta   90.00
_cell.angle_gamma   90.00
#
_symmetry.space_group_name_H-M   'P 1'
#
loop_
_entity.id
_entity.type
_entity.pdbx_description
1 polymer ?
#
loop_
_entity_poly.entity_id
_entity_poly.type
_entity_poly.pdbx_seq_one_letter_code
_entity_poly.pdbx_strand_id
1 'polypeptide(L)'
;MLPFLSLAFLALAVSLDGFGVGVMYGLRKIRIPLLSIAIISVCSGFVIFASMQIGAFAARYLPPAFAKAMGAVILIGIGIWAIIQMWRQRQDSGQDSLTPATVDPQTVRMGAGTPAVSLQAEAKQTQAQAQADEGGIRTVLRIEMKRMGLVIEILRTPSLADVDRSGYISSSEAVLLGVALSLDAFGAGIGAAFIGFAPVLTAAVIVVASGLFITLGLRVGLTFADTRWLQRLAVLPGCILIAMGIMKLM
;
A
#
# COMPACT_ATOMS: atom_id res chain seq x y z
N MET A 1 10.67 -32.16 -13.03
CA MET A 1 9.39 -31.50 -13.36
C MET A 1 8.82 -30.71 -12.18
N LEU A 2 8.85 -31.25 -10.95
CA LEU A 2 8.41 -30.56 -9.73
C LEU A 2 9.08 -29.19 -9.39
N PRO A 3 10.40 -28.95 -9.60
CA PRO A 3 11.02 -27.68 -9.18
C PRO A 3 10.57 -26.49 -10.01
N PHE A 4 10.27 -26.70 -11.30
CA PHE A 4 9.70 -25.65 -12.15
C PHE A 4 8.26 -25.33 -11.76
N LEU A 5 7.50 -26.35 -11.33
CA LEU A 5 6.13 -26.16 -10.87
C LEU A 5 6.09 -25.39 -9.54
N SER A 6 6.92 -25.74 -8.56
CA SER A 6 6.99 -25.03 -7.29
C SER A 6 7.50 -23.59 -7.45
N LEU A 7 8.45 -23.37 -8.36
CA LEU A 7 8.89 -22.03 -8.74
C LEU A 7 7.79 -21.23 -9.42
N ALA A 8 6.99 -21.85 -10.29
CA ALA A 8 5.85 -21.20 -10.92
C ALA A 8 4.79 -20.81 -9.89
N PHE A 9 4.49 -21.69 -8.91
CA PHE A 9 3.60 -21.36 -7.80
C PHE A 9 4.13 -20.22 -6.93
N LEU A 10 5.42 -20.21 -6.62
CA LEU A 10 6.07 -19.12 -5.89
C LEU A 10 5.95 -17.80 -6.68
N ALA A 11 6.28 -17.82 -7.96
CA ALA A 11 6.24 -16.64 -8.82
C ALA A 11 4.82 -16.09 -8.97
N LEU A 12 3.82 -16.97 -9.08
CA LEU A 12 2.41 -16.60 -9.11
C LEU A 12 1.97 -16.01 -7.77
N ALA A 13 2.28 -16.68 -6.66
CA ALA A 13 1.88 -16.25 -5.32
C ALA A 13 2.46 -14.88 -4.98
N VAL A 14 3.74 -14.65 -5.29
CA VAL A 14 4.37 -13.33 -5.14
C VAL A 14 3.69 -12.33 -6.05
N SER A 15 3.65 -12.56 -7.37
CA SER A 15 3.16 -11.57 -8.36
C SER A 15 1.67 -11.21 -8.27
N LEU A 16 0.88 -11.94 -7.47
CA LEU A 16 -0.55 -11.66 -7.27
C LEU A 16 -0.77 -10.27 -6.66
N ASP A 17 0.19 -9.79 -5.88
CA ASP A 17 0.27 -8.44 -5.34
C ASP A 17 0.23 -7.36 -6.45
N GLY A 18 1.06 -7.51 -7.47
CA GLY A 18 1.27 -6.60 -8.59
C GLY A 18 0.14 -6.69 -9.60
N PHE A 19 -0.51 -7.84 -9.72
CA PHE A 19 -1.77 -7.93 -10.43
C PHE A 19 -2.87 -7.12 -9.74
N GLY A 20 -3.02 -7.22 -8.42
CA GLY A 20 -4.00 -6.43 -7.67
C GLY A 20 -3.78 -4.93 -7.83
N VAL A 21 -2.53 -4.48 -7.73
CA VAL A 21 -2.13 -3.10 -7.97
C VAL A 21 -2.37 -2.68 -9.43
N GLY A 22 -2.04 -3.54 -10.41
CA GLY A 22 -2.33 -3.31 -11.83
C GLY A 22 -3.82 -3.13 -12.10
N VAL A 23 -4.67 -3.99 -11.52
CA VAL A 23 -6.14 -3.88 -11.61
C VAL A 23 -6.63 -2.59 -10.96
N MET A 24 -6.11 -2.24 -9.78
CA MET A 24 -6.51 -1.04 -9.05
C MET A 24 -6.20 0.23 -9.86
N TYR A 25 -5.00 0.33 -10.44
CA TYR A 25 -4.64 1.47 -11.28
C TYR A 25 -5.37 1.47 -12.63
N GLY A 26 -5.62 0.30 -13.23
CA GLY A 26 -6.40 0.18 -14.45
C GLY A 26 -7.85 0.63 -14.25
N LEU A 27 -8.47 0.27 -13.12
CA LEU A 27 -9.82 0.71 -12.74
C LEU A 27 -9.93 2.23 -12.56
N ARG A 28 -8.85 2.85 -12.08
CA ARG A 28 -8.73 4.32 -11.97
C ARG A 28 -8.40 5.01 -13.30
N LYS A 29 -8.29 4.25 -14.39
CA LYS A 29 -7.90 4.73 -15.73
C LYS A 29 -6.53 5.44 -15.76
N ILE A 30 -5.63 5.07 -14.83
CA ILE A 30 -4.26 5.59 -14.78
C ILE A 30 -3.39 4.76 -15.74
N ARG A 31 -2.60 5.44 -16.57
CA ARG A 31 -1.77 4.80 -17.60
C ARG A 31 -0.35 4.59 -17.05
N ILE A 32 0.04 3.34 -16.83
CA ILE A 32 1.42 3.03 -16.43
C ILE A 32 2.26 2.81 -17.70
N PRO A 33 3.24 3.70 -18.01
CA PRO A 33 4.11 3.48 -19.15
C PRO A 33 4.99 2.24 -18.95
N LEU A 34 5.38 1.57 -20.04
CA LEU A 34 6.17 0.32 -19.99
C LEU A 34 7.50 0.49 -19.23
N LEU A 35 8.12 1.67 -19.29
CA LEU A 35 9.32 1.97 -18.53
C LEU A 35 9.09 1.90 -17.02
N SER A 36 7.95 2.40 -16.52
CA SER A 36 7.60 2.33 -15.10
C SER A 36 7.35 0.89 -14.66
N ILE A 37 6.72 0.06 -15.51
CA ILE A 37 6.54 -1.38 -15.23
C ILE A 37 7.89 -2.10 -15.19
N ALA A 38 8.81 -1.77 -16.09
CA ALA A 38 10.16 -2.32 -16.10
C ALA A 38 10.91 -1.95 -14.80
N ILE A 39 10.81 -0.70 -14.35
CA ILE A 39 11.41 -0.25 -13.08
C ILE A 39 10.84 -1.04 -11.89
N ILE A 40 9.52 -1.17 -11.80
CA ILE A 40 8.85 -1.90 -10.71
C ILE A 40 9.29 -3.36 -10.68
N SER A 41 9.21 -4.05 -11.82
CA SER A 41 9.56 -5.48 -11.91
C SER A 41 11.04 -5.75 -11.62
N VAL A 42 11.95 -4.90 -12.11
CA VAL A 42 13.39 -5.00 -11.77
C VAL A 42 13.64 -4.73 -10.30
N CYS A 43 12.91 -3.78 -9.69
CA CYS A 43 12.98 -3.52 -8.25
C CYS A 43 12.58 -4.75 -7.44
N SER A 44 11.44 -5.38 -7.76
CA SER A 44 11.00 -6.62 -7.12
C SER A 44 12.01 -7.76 -7.30
N GLY A 45 12.58 -7.92 -8.49
CA GLY A 45 13.63 -8.89 -8.77
C GLY A 45 14.89 -8.67 -7.94
N PHE A 46 15.33 -7.41 -7.81
CA PHE A 46 16.48 -7.06 -6.98
C PHE A 46 16.23 -7.38 -5.51
N VAL A 47 15.04 -7.08 -4.99
CA VAL A 47 14.69 -7.36 -3.60
C VAL A 47 14.59 -8.86 -3.34
N ILE A 48 14.02 -9.65 -4.25
CA ILE A 48 14.04 -11.12 -4.18
C ILE A 48 15.48 -11.64 -4.15
N PHE A 49 16.33 -11.14 -5.06
CA PHE A 49 17.73 -11.58 -5.13
C PHE A 49 18.49 -11.27 -3.83
N ALA A 50 18.37 -10.03 -3.34
CA ALA A 50 19.00 -9.60 -2.08
C ALA A 50 18.46 -10.40 -0.88
N SER A 51 17.14 -10.58 -0.82
CA SER A 51 16.47 -11.38 0.21
C SER A 51 16.96 -12.83 0.21
N MET A 52 17.06 -13.46 -0.97
CA MET A 52 17.57 -14.81 -1.09
C MET A 52 19.04 -14.91 -0.68
N GLN A 53 19.84 -13.87 -0.91
CA GLN A 53 21.23 -13.84 -0.48
C GLN A 53 21.35 -13.78 1.06
N ILE A 54 20.49 -12.98 1.69
CA ILE A 54 20.37 -12.91 3.15
C ILE A 54 19.86 -14.24 3.71
N GLY A 55 18.82 -14.82 3.11
CA GLY A 55 18.25 -16.10 3.52
C GLY A 55 19.24 -17.26 3.37
N ALA A 56 20.00 -17.30 2.27
CA ALA A 56 21.03 -18.32 2.05
C ALA A 56 22.20 -18.16 3.03
N PHE A 57 22.57 -16.93 3.39
CA PHE A 57 23.56 -16.68 4.42
C PHE A 57 23.06 -17.14 5.80
N ALA A 58 21.83 -16.77 6.16
CA ALA A 58 21.20 -17.20 7.40
C ALA A 58 21.06 -18.74 7.49
N ALA A 59 20.72 -19.41 6.38
CA ALA A 59 20.57 -20.86 6.31
C ALA A 59 21.85 -21.62 6.68
N ARG A 60 23.03 -21.02 6.49
CA ARG A 60 24.32 -21.63 6.86
C ARG A 60 24.57 -21.60 8.37
N TYR A 61 23.96 -20.66 9.09
CA TYR A 61 24.14 -20.50 10.53
C TYR A 61 22.95 -21.01 11.35
N LEU A 62 21.79 -21.26 10.72
CA LEU A 62 20.57 -21.67 11.42
C LEU A 62 20.32 -23.18 11.32
N PRO A 63 20.18 -23.89 12.45
CA PRO A 63 19.63 -25.24 12.47
C PRO A 63 18.22 -25.28 11.85
N PRO A 64 17.85 -26.33 11.07
CA PRO A 64 16.55 -26.41 10.40
C PRO A 64 15.35 -26.43 11.36
N ALA A 65 15.55 -26.87 12.61
CA ALA A 65 14.53 -26.76 13.66
C ALA A 65 14.21 -25.31 14.02
N PHE A 66 15.22 -24.43 14.04
CA PHE A 66 15.07 -23.02 14.39
C PHE A 66 14.31 -22.27 13.29
N ALA A 67 14.59 -22.57 12.01
CA ALA A 67 13.86 -22.00 10.87
C ALA A 67 12.36 -22.35 10.91
N LYS A 68 12.02 -23.61 11.22
CA LYS A 68 10.62 -24.05 11.37
C LYS A 68 9.92 -23.35 12.54
N ALA A 69 10.59 -23.28 13.70
CA ALA A 69 10.04 -22.61 14.89
C ALA A 69 9.83 -21.11 14.63
N MET A 70 10.81 -20.43 14.01
CA MET A 70 10.72 -19.01 13.65
C MET A 70 9.56 -18.74 12.69
N GLY A 71 9.41 -19.54 11.63
CA GLY A 71 8.30 -19.41 10.70
C GLY A 71 6.93 -19.61 11.37
N ALA A 72 6.81 -20.59 12.26
CA ALA A 72 5.58 -20.83 13.01
C ALA A 72 5.24 -19.66 13.95
N VAL A 73 6.21 -19.13 14.70
CA VAL A 73 6.01 -17.98 15.60
C VAL A 73 5.59 -16.73 14.82
N ILE A 74 6.23 -16.46 13.67
CA ILE A 74 5.88 -15.31 12.82
C ILE A 74 4.45 -15.45 12.28
N LEU A 75 4.07 -16.62 11.77
CA LEU A 75 2.73 -16.84 11.21
C LEU A 75 1.64 -16.74 12.29
N ILE A 76 1.88 -17.29 13.48
CA ILE A 76 0.98 -17.16 14.63
C ILE A 76 0.84 -15.68 15.02
N GLY A 77 1.95 -14.94 15.10
CA GLY A 77 1.94 -13.52 15.44
C GLY A 77 1.15 -12.66 14.45
N ILE A 78 1.39 -12.83 13.15
CA ILE A 78 0.64 -12.13 12.09
C ILE A 78 -0.84 -12.50 12.13
N GLY A 79 -1.17 -13.77 12.34
CA GLY A 79 -2.55 -14.24 12.47
C GLY A 79 -3.28 -13.61 13.66
N ILE A 80 -2.64 -13.55 14.83
CA ILE A 80 -3.21 -12.91 16.03
C ILE A 80 -3.41 -11.41 15.80
N TRP A 81 -2.41 -10.73 15.25
CA TRP A 81 -2.50 -9.29 14.97
C TRP A 81 -3.64 -8.96 14.00
N ALA A 82 -3.82 -9.77 12.94
CA ALA A 82 -4.93 -9.61 11.99
C ALA A 82 -6.31 -9.81 12.64
N ILE A 83 -6.45 -10.76 13.58
CA ILE A 83 -7.69 -10.97 14.33
C ILE A 83 -7.98 -9.76 15.24
N ILE A 84 -6.97 -9.25 15.94
CA ILE A 84 -7.11 -8.06 16.79
C ILE A 84 -7.49 -6.83 15.93
N GLN A 85 -6.86 -6.65 14.77
CA GLN A 85 -7.19 -5.57 13.84
C GLN A 85 -8.64 -5.66 13.35
N MET A 86 -9.10 -6.86 13.03
CA MET A 86 -10.49 -7.11 12.59
C MET A 86 -11.51 -6.77 13.67
N TRP A 87 -11.22 -7.09 14.93
CA TRP A 87 -12.14 -6.77 16.04
C TRP A 87 -12.15 -5.27 16.37
N ARG A 88 -11.01 -4.59 16.25
CA ARG A 88 -10.92 -3.15 16.48
C ARG A 88 -11.69 -2.32 15.44
N GLN A 89 -11.74 -2.75 14.18
CA GLN A 89 -12.54 -2.09 13.13
C GLN A 89 -14.05 -2.16 13.34
N ARG A 90 -14.56 -3.16 14.09
CA ARG A 90 -16.00 -3.31 14.34
C ARG A 90 -16.54 -2.37 15.42
N GLN A 91 -15.69 -1.87 16.32
CA GLN A 91 -16.12 -0.97 17.40
C GLN A 91 -16.34 0.47 16.89
N ASP A 92 -15.59 0.92 15.89
CA ASP A 92 -15.75 2.27 15.30
C ASP A 92 -17.01 2.42 14.43
N SER A 93 -17.67 1.32 14.03
CA SER A 93 -18.86 1.36 13.15
C SER A 93 -20.20 1.31 13.90
N GLY A 94 -20.20 1.25 15.24
CA GLY A 94 -21.37 0.88 16.03
C GLY A 94 -22.07 2.00 16.82
N GLN A 95 -21.69 3.27 16.69
CA GLN A 95 -22.15 4.32 17.61
C GLN A 95 -22.79 5.58 16.98
N ASP A 96 -23.31 5.50 15.75
CA ASP A 96 -24.03 6.61 15.09
C ASP A 96 -25.50 6.28 14.73
N SER A 97 -26.14 5.31 15.38
CA SER A 97 -27.51 4.87 15.03
C SER A 97 -28.50 4.87 16.19
N LEU A 98 -28.50 5.91 17.03
CA LEU A 98 -29.52 6.11 18.07
C LEU A 98 -29.95 7.58 18.16
N THR A 99 -30.74 8.03 17.19
CA THR A 99 -31.76 9.07 17.40
C THR A 99 -32.92 8.87 16.41
N PRO A 100 -34.03 8.23 16.85
CA PRO A 100 -35.25 8.19 16.06
C PRO A 100 -35.98 9.53 16.17
N ALA A 101 -36.24 10.12 15.01
CA ALA A 101 -37.32 11.05 14.66
C ALA A 101 -38.14 11.69 15.80
N THR A 102 -37.93 12.99 16.01
CA THR A 102 -39.03 13.97 16.17
C THR A 102 -38.65 15.28 15.47
N VAL A 103 -39.14 15.48 14.25
CA VAL A 103 -39.15 16.80 13.59
C VAL A 103 -40.62 17.17 13.41
N ASP A 104 -41.16 17.90 14.39
CA ASP A 104 -42.44 18.58 14.27
C ASP A 104 -42.32 19.75 13.29
N PRO A 105 -43.20 19.85 12.27
CA PRO A 105 -43.15 20.93 11.29
C PRO A 105 -44.07 22.06 11.71
N GLN A 106 -43.63 22.96 12.60
CA GLN A 106 -44.23 24.30 12.75
C GLN A 106 -43.44 25.19 13.71
N THR A 107 -42.63 26.10 13.19
CA THR A 107 -42.34 27.40 13.82
C THR A 107 -41.83 28.37 12.75
N VAL A 108 -42.79 28.87 11.98
CA VAL A 108 -42.65 30.09 11.19
C VAL A 108 -42.49 31.25 12.18
N ARG A 109 -41.53 32.16 11.99
CA ARG A 109 -41.77 33.61 11.75
C ARG A 109 -40.59 34.53 12.12
N MET A 110 -40.26 35.36 11.12
CA MET A 110 -39.96 36.80 11.17
C MET A 110 -38.62 37.29 11.75
N GLY A 111 -37.95 38.16 10.97
CA GLY A 111 -36.95 39.10 11.48
C GLY A 111 -36.01 39.61 10.38
N ALA A 112 -36.19 40.88 10.00
CA ALA A 112 -35.43 41.61 8.99
C ALA A 112 -34.02 42.03 9.46
N GLY A 113 -33.13 42.39 8.51
CA GLY A 113 -31.97 43.26 8.77
C GLY A 113 -30.68 42.92 8.02
N THR A 114 -30.43 43.62 6.90
CA THR A 114 -29.07 43.94 6.39
C THR A 114 -28.45 45.07 7.26
N PRO A 115 -27.17 45.49 7.13
CA PRO A 115 -25.91 44.86 6.68
C PRO A 115 -24.73 45.07 7.70
N ALA A 116 -23.52 44.64 7.32
CA ALA A 116 -22.19 45.13 7.77
C ALA A 116 -21.50 44.53 9.02
N VAL A 117 -20.32 43.95 8.74
CA VAL A 117 -19.02 44.16 9.41
C VAL A 117 -18.98 44.12 10.95
N SER A 118 -18.32 43.10 11.50
CA SER A 118 -17.44 43.25 12.68
C SER A 118 -16.67 41.95 13.00
N LEU A 119 -15.35 42.11 13.21
CA LEU A 119 -14.59 41.50 14.32
C LEU A 119 -14.53 39.96 14.32
N GLN A 120 -13.46 39.27 13.88
CA GLN A 120 -12.07 39.37 14.33
C GLN A 120 -11.91 39.66 15.83
N ALA A 121 -11.14 38.78 16.50
CA ALA A 121 -10.80 38.71 17.93
C ALA A 121 -11.90 38.03 18.76
N GLU A 122 -11.72 36.86 19.37
CA GLU A 122 -10.54 36.30 20.08
C GLU A 122 -10.34 34.83 19.62
N ALA A 123 -9.16 34.39 19.15
CA ALA A 123 -8.02 34.11 20.01
C ALA A 123 -6.71 34.34 19.23
N LYS A 124 -6.17 35.54 19.42
CA LYS A 124 -4.77 35.89 19.16
C LYS A 124 -4.11 35.98 20.53
N GLN A 125 -3.21 35.06 20.86
CA GLN A 125 -2.14 35.16 21.89
C GLN A 125 -1.69 33.72 22.21
N THR A 126 -0.78 33.16 21.42
CA THR A 126 0.64 33.03 21.79
C THR A 126 1.31 32.44 20.54
N GLN A 127 2.28 33.02 19.86
CA GLN A 127 3.09 34.21 20.05
C GLN A 127 3.65 34.52 18.66
N ALA A 128 3.52 35.76 18.22
CA ALA A 128 4.45 36.37 17.29
C ALA A 128 5.04 37.57 18.04
N GLN A 129 6.29 37.45 18.50
CA GLN A 129 7.25 38.55 18.65
C GLN A 129 8.47 38.10 19.48
N ALA A 130 9.53 37.77 18.75
CA ALA A 130 10.88 38.21 19.09
C ALA A 130 11.61 38.45 17.76
N GLN A 131 11.37 39.62 17.17
CA GLN A 131 12.32 40.26 16.27
C GLN A 131 13.50 40.76 17.11
N ALA A 132 14.73 40.44 16.72
CA ALA A 132 15.83 41.40 16.53
C ALA A 132 17.13 40.64 16.20
N ASP A 133 17.58 40.82 14.95
CA ASP A 133 18.93 41.14 14.53
C ASP A 133 20.14 40.59 15.32
N GLU A 134 20.91 39.68 14.71
CA GLU A 134 22.34 39.87 14.42
C GLU A 134 22.93 38.62 13.72
N GLY A 135 23.86 38.86 12.80
CA GLY A 135 24.86 37.86 12.42
C GLY A 135 24.53 37.06 11.16
N GLY A 136 24.88 37.63 10.01
CA GLY A 136 24.79 36.96 8.72
C GLY A 136 25.52 35.61 8.69
N ILE A 137 24.80 34.60 8.22
CA ILE A 137 25.41 33.47 7.52
C ILE A 137 24.61 33.29 6.23
N ARG A 138 25.25 33.57 5.10
CA ARG A 138 24.73 33.25 3.77
C ARG A 138 24.45 31.75 3.71
N THR A 139 23.20 31.36 3.84
CA THR A 139 22.76 29.98 3.63
C THR A 139 22.71 29.71 2.13
N VAL A 140 23.89 29.43 1.58
CA VAL A 140 24.07 28.88 0.23
C VAL A 140 23.82 27.38 0.30
N LEU A 141 22.57 26.94 0.46
CA LEU A 141 22.09 25.56 0.24
C LEU A 141 20.59 25.50 0.57
N ARG A 142 19.74 25.79 -0.43
CA ARG A 142 18.27 25.72 -0.30
C ARG A 142 17.67 24.79 -1.35
N ILE A 143 18.26 23.62 -1.58
CA ILE A 143 17.71 22.62 -2.51
C ILE A 143 18.09 21.23 -1.98
N GLU A 144 17.17 20.53 -1.30
CA GLU A 144 17.09 19.05 -1.26
C GLU A 144 15.92 18.50 -0.40
N MET A 145 15.30 19.31 0.47
CA MET A 145 14.26 18.84 1.43
C MET A 145 12.88 18.51 0.84
N LYS A 146 12.63 18.77 -0.46
CA LYS A 146 11.33 18.43 -1.09
C LYS A 146 11.26 16.97 -1.56
N ARG A 147 12.41 16.35 -1.88
CA ARG A 147 12.49 15.00 -2.45
C ARG A 147 12.35 13.91 -1.38
N MET A 148 12.90 14.11 -0.19
CA MET A 148 12.75 13.14 0.92
C MET A 148 11.38 13.23 1.60
N GLY A 149 10.79 14.42 1.73
CA GLY A 149 9.41 14.57 2.23
C GLY A 149 8.41 13.81 1.36
N LEU A 150 8.58 13.84 0.04
CA LEU A 150 7.76 13.10 -0.91
C LEU A 150 7.87 11.58 -0.72
N VAL A 151 9.06 11.03 -0.50
CA VAL A 151 9.22 9.58 -0.27
C VAL A 151 8.51 9.12 1.00
N ILE A 152 8.64 9.90 2.08
CA ILE A 152 8.00 9.60 3.38
C ILE A 152 6.47 9.70 3.28
N GLU A 153 5.95 10.68 2.53
CA GLU A 153 4.52 10.90 2.33
C GLU A 153 3.87 9.79 1.47
N ILE A 154 4.58 9.27 0.47
CA ILE A 154 4.08 8.18 -0.37
C ILE A 154 4.10 6.84 0.38
N LEU A 155 5.10 6.60 1.24
CA LEU A 155 5.09 5.44 2.15
C LEU A 155 3.91 5.47 3.13
N ARG A 156 3.36 6.65 3.43
CA ARG A 156 2.20 6.81 4.31
C ARG A 156 0.86 6.56 3.61
N THR A 157 0.83 6.69 2.29
CA THR A 157 -0.39 6.54 1.46
C THR A 157 -0.07 5.79 0.16
N PRO A 158 0.29 4.49 0.23
CA PRO A 158 0.64 3.68 -0.96
C PRO A 158 -0.56 3.44 -1.89
N SER A 159 -1.78 3.79 -1.45
CA SER A 159 -3.03 3.62 -2.18
C SER A 159 -3.20 4.58 -3.36
N LEU A 160 -2.33 5.58 -3.50
CA LEU A 160 -2.27 6.52 -4.62
C LEU A 160 -0.78 6.79 -4.97
N ALA A 161 -0.16 5.90 -5.77
CA ALA A 161 1.20 6.16 -6.26
C ALA A 161 1.27 7.31 -7.29
N ASP A 162 0.13 7.71 -7.87
CA ASP A 162 0.00 8.92 -8.70
C ASP A 162 -0.16 10.14 -7.78
N VAL A 163 0.97 10.71 -7.39
CA VAL A 163 1.08 11.77 -6.38
C VAL A 163 0.88 13.13 -7.01
N ASP A 164 1.31 13.27 -8.26
CA ASP A 164 1.13 14.48 -9.05
C ASP A 164 -0.22 14.55 -9.78
N ARG A 165 -1.05 13.50 -9.67
CA ARG A 165 -2.36 13.37 -10.33
C ARG A 165 -2.27 13.60 -11.84
N SER A 166 -1.14 13.23 -12.44
CA SER A 166 -0.90 13.38 -13.87
C SER A 166 -1.67 12.35 -14.71
N GLY A 167 -2.17 11.29 -14.06
CA GLY A 167 -2.76 10.14 -14.75
C GLY A 167 -1.71 9.21 -15.37
N TYR A 168 -0.42 9.45 -15.12
CA TYR A 168 0.70 8.60 -15.52
C TYR A 168 1.62 8.33 -14.33
N ILE A 169 2.13 7.10 -14.21
CA ILE A 169 3.11 6.80 -13.17
C ILE A 169 4.50 7.20 -13.67
N SER A 170 5.07 8.25 -13.06
CA SER A 170 6.44 8.69 -13.28
C SER A 170 7.46 7.65 -12.84
N SER A 171 8.69 7.71 -13.35
CA SER A 171 9.77 6.78 -12.96
C SER A 171 10.06 6.80 -11.46
N SER A 172 9.98 7.97 -10.79
CA SER A 172 10.19 8.06 -9.34
C SER A 172 9.05 7.45 -8.53
N GLU A 173 7.82 7.60 -9.00
CA GLU A 173 6.64 6.98 -8.38
C GLU A 173 6.67 5.47 -8.58
N ALA A 174 7.15 5.02 -9.74
CA ALA A 174 7.36 3.61 -10.06
C ALA A 174 8.41 2.98 -9.14
N VAL A 175 9.52 3.67 -8.84
CA VAL A 175 10.52 3.17 -7.87
C VAL A 175 9.87 2.99 -6.50
N LEU A 176 9.07 3.96 -6.05
CA LEU A 176 8.50 3.90 -4.72
C LEU A 176 7.39 2.84 -4.62
N LEU A 177 6.54 2.75 -5.64
CA LEU A 177 5.56 1.67 -5.78
C LEU A 177 6.26 0.31 -5.82
N GLY A 178 7.37 0.20 -6.55
CA GLY A 178 8.20 -1.01 -6.61
C GLY A 178 8.77 -1.38 -5.25
N VAL A 179 9.27 -0.42 -4.47
CA VAL A 179 9.75 -0.68 -3.10
C VAL A 179 8.60 -1.17 -2.21
N ALA A 180 7.45 -0.51 -2.26
CA ALA A 180 6.27 -0.90 -1.46
C ALA A 180 5.79 -2.33 -1.80
N LEU A 181 5.73 -2.67 -3.08
CA LEU A 181 5.33 -3.99 -3.60
C LEU A 181 6.45 -5.05 -3.51
N SER A 182 7.68 -4.66 -3.17
CA SER A 182 8.77 -5.63 -3.03
C SER A 182 8.92 -6.13 -1.60
N LEU A 183 8.32 -5.42 -0.64
CA LEU A 183 8.49 -5.70 0.78
C LEU A 183 7.73 -6.96 1.21
N ASP A 184 6.59 -7.25 0.61
CA ASP A 184 5.87 -8.51 0.78
C ASP A 184 6.58 -9.67 0.07
N ALA A 185 7.18 -9.41 -1.10
CA ALA A 185 8.04 -10.36 -1.80
C ALA A 185 9.33 -10.69 -1.01
N PHE A 186 9.81 -9.80 -0.14
CA PHE A 186 11.02 -10.02 0.66
C PHE A 186 10.92 -11.29 1.52
N GLY A 187 9.80 -11.50 2.21
CA GLY A 187 9.60 -12.71 3.02
C GLY A 187 9.60 -13.99 2.18
N ALA A 188 8.97 -13.93 1.00
CA ALA A 188 8.97 -15.03 0.03
C ALA A 188 10.39 -15.35 -0.48
N GLY A 189 11.24 -14.34 -0.67
CA GLY A 189 12.65 -14.51 -1.02
C GLY A 189 13.45 -15.27 0.04
N ILE A 190 13.30 -14.93 1.33
CA ILE A 190 13.96 -15.68 2.42
C ILE A 190 13.47 -17.13 2.45
N GLY A 191 12.15 -17.33 2.34
CA GLY A 191 11.55 -18.66 2.30
C GLY A 191 12.03 -19.50 1.12
N ALA A 192 12.13 -18.90 -0.06
CA ALA A 192 12.66 -19.52 -1.27
C ALA A 192 14.12 -19.96 -1.12
N ALA A 193 14.94 -19.19 -0.39
CA ALA A 193 16.32 -19.56 -0.10
C ALA A 193 16.42 -20.78 0.83
N PHE A 194 15.52 -20.91 1.82
CA PHE A 194 15.48 -22.08 2.71
C PHE A 194 15.00 -23.36 2.00
N ILE A 195 14.18 -23.22 0.96
CA ILE A 195 13.77 -24.34 0.09
C ILE A 195 14.91 -24.75 -0.85
N GLY A 196 15.94 -23.90 -1.02
CA GLY A 196 17.10 -24.17 -1.86
C GLY A 196 16.91 -23.81 -3.32
N PHE A 197 16.01 -22.86 -3.64
CA PHE A 197 15.90 -22.34 -5.01
C PHE A 197 17.13 -21.52 -5.42
N ALA A 198 17.46 -21.55 -6.71
CA ALA A 198 18.59 -20.80 -7.26
C ALA A 198 18.27 -19.29 -7.31
N PRO A 199 19.04 -18.40 -6.64
CA PRO A 199 18.69 -16.98 -6.50
C PRO A 199 18.52 -16.23 -7.81
N VAL A 200 19.44 -16.43 -8.76
CA VAL A 200 19.42 -15.73 -10.05
C VAL A 200 18.22 -16.14 -10.88
N LEU A 201 17.91 -17.44 -10.92
CA LEU A 201 16.81 -17.97 -11.70
C LEU A 201 15.47 -17.56 -11.11
N THR A 202 15.32 -17.62 -9.78
CA THR A 202 14.10 -17.17 -9.09
C THR A 202 13.86 -15.68 -9.28
N ALA A 203 14.89 -14.85 -9.14
CA ALA A 203 14.78 -13.42 -9.39
C ALA A 203 14.35 -13.12 -10.85
N ALA A 204 14.98 -13.77 -11.83
CA ALA A 204 14.63 -13.58 -13.24
C ALA A 204 13.17 -13.99 -13.54
N VAL A 205 12.72 -15.12 -13.00
CA VAL A 205 11.34 -15.59 -13.18
C VAL A 205 10.35 -14.63 -12.52
N ILE A 206 10.66 -14.09 -11.33
CA ILE A 206 9.80 -13.12 -10.65
C ILE A 206 9.76 -11.78 -11.41
N VAL A 207 10.89 -11.28 -11.93
CA VAL A 207 10.88 -10.06 -12.78
C VAL A 207 9.91 -10.22 -13.95
N VAL A 208 10.00 -11.33 -14.67
CA VAL A 208 9.12 -11.62 -15.81
C VAL A 208 7.67 -11.78 -15.36
N ALA A 209 7.43 -12.55 -14.28
CA ALA A 209 6.10 -12.80 -13.76
C ALA A 209 5.43 -11.52 -13.25
N SER A 210 6.11 -10.71 -12.43
CA SER A 210 5.59 -9.44 -11.92
C SER A 210 5.31 -8.44 -13.04
N GLY A 211 6.20 -8.31 -14.03
CA GLY A 211 5.96 -7.46 -15.20
C GLY A 211 4.73 -7.92 -16.01
N LEU A 212 4.57 -9.23 -16.20
CA LEU A 212 3.40 -9.80 -16.86
C LEU A 212 2.12 -9.61 -16.04
N PHE A 213 2.16 -9.82 -14.72
CA PHE A 213 1.00 -9.69 -13.84
C PHE A 213 0.53 -8.24 -13.72
N ILE A 214 1.46 -7.28 -13.63
CA ILE A 214 1.11 -5.84 -13.63
C ILE A 214 0.48 -5.43 -14.97
N THR A 215 1.04 -5.87 -16.11
CA THR A 215 0.47 -5.54 -17.42
C THR A 215 -0.89 -6.19 -17.66
N LEU A 216 -1.07 -7.45 -17.25
CA LEU A 216 -2.36 -8.14 -17.29
C LEU A 216 -3.37 -7.48 -16.36
N GLY A 217 -2.97 -7.18 -15.13
CA GLY A 217 -3.80 -6.48 -14.16
C GLY A 217 -4.24 -5.12 -14.69
N LEU A 218 -3.34 -4.35 -15.30
CA LEU A 218 -3.65 -3.07 -15.91
C LEU A 218 -4.64 -3.21 -17.07
N ARG A 219 -4.45 -4.20 -17.95
CA ARG A 219 -5.40 -4.46 -19.06
C ARG A 219 -6.77 -4.83 -18.53
N VAL A 220 -6.85 -5.75 -17.57
CA VAL A 220 -8.11 -6.14 -16.91
C VAL A 220 -8.74 -4.93 -16.23
N GLY A 221 -7.98 -4.18 -15.43
CA GLY A 221 -8.49 -2.98 -14.77
C GLY A 221 -9.06 -1.96 -15.75
N LEU A 222 -8.38 -1.71 -16.87
CA LEU A 222 -8.82 -0.77 -17.91
C LEU A 222 -10.06 -1.25 -18.67
N THR A 223 -10.11 -2.52 -19.07
CA THR A 223 -11.28 -3.06 -19.81
C THR A 223 -12.54 -3.10 -18.96
N PHE A 224 -12.40 -3.28 -17.65
CA PHE A 224 -13.54 -3.32 -16.74
C PHE A 224 -13.80 -1.99 -16.00
N ALA A 225 -13.04 -0.93 -16.29
CA ALA A 225 -13.20 0.38 -15.66
C ALA A 225 -14.57 1.04 -15.98
N ASP A 226 -15.17 0.73 -17.13
CA ASP A 226 -16.47 1.28 -17.54
C ASP A 226 -17.67 0.49 -17.00
N THR A 227 -17.42 -0.70 -16.44
CA THR A 227 -18.48 -1.58 -15.94
C THR A 227 -18.71 -1.31 -14.44
N ARG A 228 -19.85 -0.70 -14.08
CA ARG A 228 -20.22 -0.35 -12.68
C ARG A 228 -20.22 -1.54 -11.70
N TRP A 229 -20.24 -2.77 -12.20
CA TRP A 229 -20.16 -3.99 -11.40
C TRP A 229 -18.75 -4.21 -10.80
N LEU A 230 -17.68 -3.78 -11.49
CA LEU A 230 -16.32 -3.99 -11.00
C LEU A 230 -15.90 -3.00 -9.90
N GLN A 231 -16.50 -1.80 -9.84
CA GLN A 231 -16.36 -0.90 -8.69
C GLN A 231 -16.95 -1.51 -7.41
N ARG A 232 -17.99 -2.35 -7.52
CA ARG A 232 -18.49 -3.15 -6.40
C ARG A 232 -17.59 -4.35 -6.07
N LEU A 233 -16.81 -4.85 -7.04
CA LEU A 233 -15.77 -5.87 -6.78
C LEU A 233 -14.57 -5.33 -5.98
N ALA A 234 -14.39 -4.02 -5.84
CA ALA A 234 -13.43 -3.48 -4.87
C ALA A 234 -13.80 -3.82 -3.41
N VAL A 235 -15.06 -4.23 -3.16
CA VAL A 235 -15.55 -4.75 -1.87
C VAL A 235 -15.23 -6.25 -1.71
N LEU A 236 -14.80 -6.93 -2.78
CA LEU A 236 -14.61 -8.38 -2.83
C LEU A 236 -13.51 -8.90 -1.88
N PRO A 237 -12.38 -8.20 -1.62
CA PRO A 237 -11.46 -8.60 -0.55
C PRO A 237 -12.13 -8.64 0.83
N GLY A 238 -13.03 -7.68 1.10
CA GLY A 238 -13.86 -7.66 2.31
C GLY A 238 -14.85 -8.81 2.35
N CYS A 239 -15.54 -9.10 1.25
CA CYS A 239 -16.47 -10.24 1.15
C CYS A 239 -15.75 -11.60 1.29
N ILE A 240 -14.57 -11.76 0.70
CA ILE A 240 -13.75 -12.98 0.85
C ILE A 240 -13.31 -13.17 2.30
N LEU A 241 -12.90 -12.09 2.99
CA LEU A 241 -12.54 -12.17 4.41
C LEU A 241 -13.74 -12.54 5.28
N ILE A 242 -14.92 -11.98 4.98
CA ILE A 242 -16.17 -12.34 5.67
C ILE A 242 -16.52 -13.81 5.41
N ALA A 243 -16.48 -14.26 4.16
CA ALA A 243 -16.79 -15.64 3.79
C ALA A 243 -15.81 -16.64 4.41
N MET A 244 -14.50 -16.35 4.38
CA MET A 244 -13.47 -17.17 5.03
C MET A 244 -13.65 -17.21 6.55
N GLY A 245 -14.06 -16.10 7.17
CA GLY A 245 -14.38 -16.05 8.59
C GLY A 245 -15.60 -16.91 8.97
N ILE A 246 -16.66 -16.87 8.15
CA ILE A 246 -17.89 -17.68 8.37
C ILE A 246 -17.59 -19.17 8.16
N MET A 247 -16.84 -19.52 7.11
CA MET A 247 -16.47 -20.91 6.80
C MET A 247 -15.58 -21.56 7.86
N LYS A 248 -14.91 -20.75 8.69
CA LYS A 248 -14.08 -21.20 9.80
C LYS A 248 -14.84 -21.21 11.15
N LEU A 249 -16.06 -20.68 11.18
CA LEU A 249 -16.96 -20.64 12.34
C LEU A 249 -18.00 -21.77 12.31
N MET A 250 -18.36 -22.25 11.11
CA MET A 250 -19.11 -23.49 10.90
C MET A 250 -18.18 -24.70 10.95
#